data_AF-A0A2D5VY29-F1
#
_entry.id   AF-A0A2D5VY29-F1
#
_cell.length_a   1.000
_cell.length_b   1.000
_cell.length_c   1.000
_cell.angle_alpha   90.00
_cell.angle_beta   90.00
_cell.angle_gamma   90.00
#
_symmetry.space_group_name_H-M   'P 1'
#
loop_
_entity.id
_entity.type
_entity.pdbx_description
1 polymer ?
#
loop_
_entity_poly.entity_id
_entity_poly.type
_entity_poly.pdbx_seq_one_letter_code
_entity_poly.pdbx_strand_id
1 'polypeptide(L)'
;MMGRVWSWRTISLILSTLSSINAPMINPFKSLRPLAWFAAASLLGHFSIHAGVEAVVADMKSAAEHFLNALNEEERQVATFEFDDAQRTDWHFIPKERKGLIWNQMSGEKKTLAHALLASGLSTRGYIQSTTIMTLEKILQDMEGPNRRFPRDPELYHVSIFGTPSTSQTWGWSIEGHHLSLNFTIAHGKAISATPHFMGTNPALVKEGPRKGLQVLADEENLARALLHSLKPAQLKKALIGNKAPGDIFTAAEQTVSPLENKGIAASDLNWHQKESLLEIIETYLHHVRPELADQELESIDRAGIENIQFAWMGGKEVGDAHYYRIQGPTFLLEYDNIQNGANHVHAVWRDFKNDFGRDLLKWHYQNVAH
;
A
#
# COMPACT_ATOMS: atom_id res chain seq x y z
N MET A 1 44.39 44.67 56.17
CA MET A 1 43.06 44.57 56.78
C MET A 1 42.58 43.12 56.72
N MET A 2 42.12 42.63 57.87
CA MET A 2 41.47 41.32 58.12
C MET A 2 40.26 41.10 57.19
N GLY A 3 39.74 39.89 56.93
CA GLY A 3 40.03 38.53 57.38
C GLY A 3 39.75 37.52 56.24
N ARG A 4 40.36 36.33 56.26
CA ARG A 4 39.86 35.07 56.86
C ARG A 4 38.57 34.55 56.19
N VAL A 5 38.58 33.48 55.37
CA VAL A 5 38.81 32.01 55.64
C VAL A 5 37.46 31.27 55.81
N TRP A 6 37.09 30.14 55.20
CA TRP A 6 37.76 29.11 54.34
C TRP A 6 36.76 28.00 53.87
N SER A 7 37.17 27.22 52.84
CA SER A 7 37.15 25.72 52.72
C SER A 7 35.82 24.94 52.55
N TRP A 8 35.74 23.71 51.98
CA TRP A 8 36.62 22.51 51.81
C TRP A 8 36.25 21.81 50.46
N ARG A 9 37.17 21.33 49.58
CA ARG A 9 37.92 20.04 49.59
C ARG A 9 37.01 18.78 49.46
N THR A 10 37.24 17.67 48.72
CA THR A 10 38.41 17.08 48.01
C THR A 10 38.10 15.61 47.56
N ILE A 11 38.51 15.22 46.32
CA ILE A 11 39.18 13.95 45.85
C ILE A 11 38.49 12.56 45.66
N SER A 12 38.87 11.97 44.50
CA SER A 12 39.09 10.56 43.99
C SER A 12 38.03 9.46 44.10
N LEU A 13 37.67 8.76 43.01
CA LEU A 13 38.39 7.73 42.20
C LEU A 13 38.67 6.41 42.95
N ILE A 14 38.05 5.30 42.50
CA ILE A 14 38.69 4.03 42.06
C ILE A 14 37.63 2.99 41.61
N LEU A 15 38.07 2.16 40.67
CA LEU A 15 37.41 1.19 39.80
C LEU A 15 36.82 -0.10 40.42
N SER A 16 35.89 -0.64 39.63
CA SER A 16 35.60 -2.07 39.36
C SER A 16 34.79 -2.89 40.38
N THR A 17 33.65 -3.44 39.95
CA THR A 17 33.51 -4.88 39.59
C THR A 17 32.05 -5.23 39.23
N LEU A 18 31.89 -6.18 38.29
CA LEU A 18 30.72 -7.07 38.01
C LEU A 18 29.49 -6.42 37.35
N SER A 19 29.29 -6.54 36.03
CA SER A 19 28.76 -7.70 35.28
C SER A 19 27.24 -7.92 35.41
N SER A 20 26.60 -7.97 34.24
CA SER A 20 25.29 -8.55 33.90
C SER A 20 24.03 -7.94 34.53
N ILE A 21 23.30 -7.15 33.74
CA ILE A 21 21.86 -7.35 33.43
C ILE A 21 21.62 -6.72 32.04
N ASN A 22 21.29 -7.55 31.06
CA ASN A 22 20.61 -7.12 29.83
C ASN A 22 19.14 -6.89 30.20
N ALA A 23 18.65 -5.66 30.08
CA ALA A 23 17.24 -5.33 30.10
C ALA A 23 16.89 -4.61 28.77
N PRO A 24 15.77 -4.94 28.11
CA PRO A 24 15.40 -4.30 26.86
C PRO A 24 15.00 -2.85 27.11
N MET A 25 15.54 -1.92 26.32
CA MET A 25 15.07 -0.53 26.27
C MET A 25 13.63 -0.51 25.74
N ILE A 26 12.69 -0.35 26.66
CA ILE A 26 11.31 0.03 26.35
C ILE A 26 11.34 1.52 26.03
N ASN A 27 11.00 1.86 24.80
CA ASN A 27 10.94 3.23 24.29
C ASN A 27 9.63 3.90 24.80
N PRO A 28 9.67 4.93 25.67
CA PRO A 28 8.46 5.48 26.28
C PRO A 28 8.01 6.74 25.54
N PHE A 29 7.46 6.58 24.34
CA PHE A 29 6.68 7.64 23.68
C PHE A 29 5.50 7.01 22.94
N LYS A 30 4.51 6.52 23.69
CA LYS A 30 3.14 6.38 23.17
C LYS A 30 2.35 7.58 23.68
N SER A 31 2.09 8.53 22.80
CA SER A 31 1.19 9.65 23.07
C SER A 31 -0.24 9.12 23.27
N LEU A 32 -0.78 9.34 24.46
CA LEU A 32 -2.23 9.28 24.70
C LEU A 32 -2.89 10.42 23.92
N ARG A 33 -3.67 10.09 22.89
CA ARG A 33 -4.61 11.04 22.27
C ARG A 33 -5.99 10.84 22.91
N PRO A 34 -6.62 11.87 23.52
CA PRO A 34 -8.02 11.76 23.91
C PRO A 34 -8.91 12.05 22.69
N LEU A 35 -9.77 11.11 22.32
CA LEU A 35 -10.87 11.35 21.37
C LEU A 35 -11.94 12.20 22.04
N ALA A 36 -12.08 13.45 21.61
CA ALA A 36 -13.27 14.26 21.83
C ALA A 36 -14.12 14.24 20.55
N TRP A 37 -15.37 13.85 20.72
CA TRP A 37 -16.41 13.73 19.70
C TRP A 37 -16.63 15.05 18.94
N PHE A 38 -16.64 14.99 17.60
CA PHE A 38 -17.11 16.07 16.75
C PHE A 38 -18.52 15.78 16.22
N ALA A 39 -19.52 16.50 16.72
CA ALA A 39 -20.83 16.63 16.07
C ALA A 39 -20.99 18.00 15.34
N ALA A 40 -19.88 18.71 15.12
CA ALA A 40 -19.85 19.97 14.34
C ALA A 40 -18.74 20.00 13.24
N ALA A 41 -18.03 18.89 13.00
CA ALA A 41 -16.93 18.83 12.02
C ALA A 41 -17.32 18.43 10.59
N SER A 42 -18.57 18.03 10.33
CA SER A 42 -18.92 17.45 9.03
C SER A 42 -18.71 18.43 7.87
N LEU A 43 -19.07 19.71 8.02
CA LEU A 43 -18.91 20.71 6.96
C LEU A 43 -17.46 21.19 6.78
N LEU A 44 -16.69 21.33 7.86
CA LEU A 44 -15.28 21.76 7.78
C LEU A 44 -14.37 20.62 7.29
N GLY A 45 -14.63 19.38 7.71
CA GLY A 45 -13.89 18.19 7.25
C GLY A 45 -14.06 17.93 5.75
N HIS A 46 -15.29 18.02 5.23
CA HIS A 46 -15.55 17.85 3.79
C HIS A 46 -14.85 18.92 2.93
N PHE A 47 -14.80 20.17 3.40
CA PHE A 47 -14.12 21.26 2.67
C PHE A 47 -12.60 21.09 2.65
N SER A 48 -11.99 20.63 3.76
CA SER A 48 -10.55 20.38 3.85
C SER A 48 -10.10 19.21 2.99
N ILE A 49 -10.87 18.12 2.94
CA ILE A 49 -10.55 16.96 2.09
C ILE A 49 -10.65 17.33 0.61
N HIS A 50 -11.69 18.07 0.22
CA HIS A 50 -11.85 18.49 -1.18
C HIS A 50 -10.71 19.38 -1.68
N ALA A 51 -10.30 20.36 -0.88
CA ALA A 51 -9.14 21.21 -1.18
C ALA A 51 -7.83 20.40 -1.25
N GLY A 52 -7.69 19.34 -0.43
CA GLY A 52 -6.56 18.42 -0.49
C GLY A 52 -6.51 17.62 -1.80
N VAL A 53 -7.65 17.13 -2.27
CA VAL A 53 -7.74 16.35 -3.51
C VAL A 53 -7.39 17.19 -4.74
N GLU A 54 -7.85 18.44 -4.81
CA GLU A 54 -7.48 19.35 -5.92
C GLU A 54 -5.96 19.57 -5.98
N ALA A 55 -5.29 19.68 -4.82
CA ALA A 55 -3.84 19.77 -4.75
C ALA A 55 -3.16 18.48 -5.25
N VAL A 56 -3.64 17.30 -4.84
CA VAL A 56 -3.13 16.00 -5.33
C VAL A 56 -3.31 15.88 -6.84
N VAL A 57 -4.46 16.32 -7.39
CA VAL A 57 -4.70 16.35 -8.84
C VAL A 57 -3.69 17.25 -9.55
N ALA A 58 -3.43 18.45 -9.03
CA ALA A 58 -2.45 19.37 -9.60
C ALA A 58 -1.02 18.80 -9.55
N ASP A 59 -0.63 18.16 -8.45
CA ASP A 59 0.66 17.49 -8.29
C ASP A 59 0.85 16.35 -9.31
N MET A 60 -0.13 15.44 -9.40
CA MET A 60 -0.11 14.33 -10.36
C MET A 60 -0.06 14.83 -11.80
N LYS A 61 -0.87 15.84 -12.13
CA LYS A 61 -0.91 16.46 -13.47
C LYS A 61 0.44 17.06 -13.82
N SER A 62 1.05 17.82 -12.91
CA SER A 62 2.38 18.40 -13.08
C SER A 62 3.45 17.33 -13.29
N ALA A 63 3.46 16.27 -12.47
CA ALA A 63 4.41 15.18 -12.62
C ALA A 63 4.28 14.44 -13.96
N ALA A 64 3.04 14.17 -14.39
CA ALA A 64 2.75 13.53 -15.67
C ALA A 64 3.17 14.41 -16.86
N GLU A 65 2.90 15.72 -16.82
CA GLU A 65 3.33 16.64 -17.87
C GLU A 65 4.85 16.74 -17.96
N HIS A 66 5.56 16.85 -16.84
CA HIS A 66 7.03 16.86 -16.85
C HIS A 66 7.59 15.57 -17.44
N PHE A 67 7.07 14.41 -17.03
CA PHE A 67 7.46 13.12 -17.62
C PHE A 67 7.23 13.10 -19.13
N LEU A 68 6.01 13.43 -19.58
CA LEU A 68 5.66 13.44 -21.00
C LEU A 68 6.52 14.42 -21.80
N ASN A 69 6.79 15.61 -21.29
CA ASN A 69 7.60 16.64 -21.97
C ASN A 69 9.07 16.23 -22.16
N ALA A 70 9.59 15.32 -21.34
CA ALA A 70 10.93 14.78 -21.50
C ALA A 70 11.01 13.64 -22.53
N LEU A 71 9.87 13.08 -22.97
CA LEU A 71 9.83 12.00 -23.95
C LEU A 71 9.98 12.54 -25.38
N ASN A 72 10.69 11.77 -26.22
CA ASN A 72 10.63 11.95 -27.66
C ASN A 72 9.28 11.41 -28.21
N GLU A 73 9.06 11.60 -29.52
CA GLU A 73 7.79 11.22 -30.15
C GLU A 73 7.51 9.70 -30.08
N GLU A 74 8.50 8.86 -30.33
CA GLU A 74 8.35 7.39 -30.30
C GLU A 74 8.03 6.91 -28.87
N GLU A 75 8.76 7.41 -27.88
CA GLU A 75 8.54 7.11 -26.46
C GLU A 75 7.15 7.57 -25.99
N ARG A 76 6.71 8.76 -26.44
CA ARG A 76 5.37 9.28 -26.12
C ARG A 76 4.28 8.40 -26.71
N GLN A 77 4.43 7.92 -27.95
CA GLN A 77 3.49 7.00 -28.58
C GLN A 77 3.38 5.67 -27.83
N VAL A 78 4.47 5.19 -27.21
CA VAL A 78 4.45 3.98 -26.39
C VAL A 78 3.87 4.22 -24.99
N ALA A 79 4.06 5.42 -24.43
CA ALA A 79 3.65 5.76 -23.07
C ALA A 79 2.19 6.22 -22.96
N THR A 80 1.55 6.63 -24.06
CA THR A 80 0.23 7.30 -24.04
C THR A 80 -0.84 6.50 -24.77
N PHE A 81 -2.05 6.55 -24.24
CA PHE A 81 -3.24 5.86 -24.73
C PHE A 81 -4.45 6.78 -24.63
N GLU A 82 -5.49 6.50 -25.41
CA GLU A 82 -6.81 7.10 -25.18
C GLU A 82 -7.35 6.68 -23.80
N PHE A 83 -8.22 7.51 -23.22
CA PHE A 83 -8.71 7.24 -21.85
C PHE A 83 -9.55 5.95 -21.76
N ASP A 84 -10.33 5.65 -22.79
CA ASP A 84 -11.19 4.47 -22.89
C ASP A 84 -10.49 3.26 -23.52
N ASP A 85 -9.18 3.33 -23.73
CA ASP A 85 -8.38 2.22 -24.27
C ASP A 85 -8.48 0.98 -23.35
N ALA A 86 -8.67 -0.20 -23.95
CA ALA A 86 -8.78 -1.47 -23.26
C ALA A 86 -7.53 -1.81 -22.41
N GLN A 87 -6.36 -1.26 -22.79
CA GLN A 87 -5.10 -1.40 -22.07
C GLN A 87 -5.18 -0.82 -20.65
N ARG A 88 -6.06 0.16 -20.39
CA ARG A 88 -6.25 0.77 -19.07
C ARG A 88 -6.65 -0.25 -18.00
N THR A 89 -7.34 -1.31 -18.41
CA THR A 89 -7.77 -2.42 -17.52
C THR A 89 -7.00 -3.71 -17.75
N ASP A 90 -6.01 -3.77 -18.65
CA ASP A 90 -5.13 -4.95 -18.82
C ASP A 90 -3.97 -4.94 -17.80
N TRP A 91 -4.31 -5.06 -16.52
CA TRP A 91 -3.35 -5.08 -15.43
C TRP A 91 -2.96 -6.50 -15.03
N HIS A 92 -1.77 -6.68 -14.46
CA HIS A 92 -1.35 -7.94 -13.83
C HIS A 92 -0.12 -7.70 -12.96
N PHE A 93 0.25 -8.65 -12.10
CA PHE A 93 1.47 -8.62 -11.29
C PHE A 93 2.50 -9.73 -11.60
N ILE A 94 2.25 -10.59 -12.59
CA ILE A 94 3.20 -11.66 -13.00
C ILE A 94 4.16 -11.17 -14.08
N PRO A 95 5.25 -11.91 -14.40
CA PRO A 95 6.06 -11.61 -15.57
C PRO A 95 5.27 -11.83 -16.87
N LYS A 96 5.03 -10.76 -17.64
CA LYS A 96 4.42 -10.75 -18.97
C LYS A 96 4.95 -9.56 -19.78
N GLU A 97 4.74 -9.58 -21.09
CA GLU A 97 4.84 -8.36 -21.91
C GLU A 97 3.70 -7.40 -21.52
N ARG A 98 3.96 -6.09 -21.53
CA ARG A 98 3.05 -5.06 -21.01
C ARG A 98 3.03 -3.83 -21.90
N LYS A 99 1.93 -3.08 -21.82
CA LYS A 99 1.81 -1.73 -22.39
C LYS A 99 2.67 -0.72 -21.62
N GLY A 100 2.90 0.44 -22.24
CA GLY A 100 3.59 1.57 -21.60
C GLY A 100 5.09 1.55 -21.79
N LEU A 101 5.72 2.71 -21.55
CA LEU A 101 7.15 2.90 -21.70
C LEU A 101 7.89 2.27 -20.52
N ILE A 102 8.80 1.34 -20.83
CA ILE A 102 9.60 0.60 -19.87
C ILE A 102 10.78 1.45 -19.35
N TRP A 103 11.05 1.38 -18.04
CA TRP A 103 12.07 2.21 -17.40
C TRP A 103 13.48 1.93 -17.90
N ASN A 104 13.83 0.68 -18.23
CA ASN A 104 15.17 0.36 -18.74
C ASN A 104 15.48 0.96 -20.13
N GLN A 105 14.48 1.48 -20.86
CA GLN A 105 14.65 2.22 -22.11
C GLN A 105 14.78 3.74 -21.89
N MET A 106 14.59 4.22 -20.67
CA MET A 106 14.63 5.63 -20.33
C MET A 106 16.06 6.11 -20.00
N SER A 107 16.38 7.37 -20.33
CA SER A 107 17.56 8.05 -19.80
C SER A 107 17.41 8.32 -18.30
N GLY A 108 18.50 8.66 -17.59
CA GLY A 108 18.45 8.96 -16.15
C GLY A 108 17.49 10.08 -15.77
N GLU A 109 17.36 11.11 -16.62
CA GLU A 109 16.39 12.20 -16.44
C GLU A 109 14.94 11.68 -16.54
N LYS A 110 14.62 10.92 -17.58
CA LYS A 110 13.29 10.34 -17.80
C LYS A 110 12.90 9.37 -16.66
N LYS A 111 13.85 8.57 -16.17
CA LYS A 111 13.66 7.71 -14.98
C LYS A 111 13.33 8.54 -13.73
N THR A 112 14.04 9.65 -13.51
CA THR A 112 13.78 10.54 -12.38
C THR A 112 12.36 11.11 -12.44
N LEU A 113 11.89 11.48 -13.64
CA LEU A 113 10.53 11.99 -13.85
C LEU A 113 9.46 10.89 -13.71
N ALA A 114 9.75 9.65 -14.14
CA ALA A 114 8.88 8.50 -13.87
C ALA A 114 8.75 8.20 -12.36
N HIS A 115 9.85 8.32 -11.61
CA HIS A 115 9.83 8.26 -10.14
C HIS A 115 9.03 9.41 -9.51
N ALA A 116 9.12 10.62 -10.06
CA ALA A 116 8.33 11.76 -9.59
C ALA A 116 6.82 11.53 -9.83
N LEU A 117 6.44 10.94 -10.97
CA LEU A 117 5.05 10.52 -11.21
C LEU A 117 4.61 9.45 -10.21
N LEU A 118 5.42 8.41 -9.98
CA LEU A 118 5.15 7.39 -8.95
C LEU A 118 4.94 8.01 -7.56
N ALA A 119 5.83 8.93 -7.16
CA ALA A 119 5.76 9.60 -5.87
C ALA A 119 4.54 10.54 -5.74
N SER A 120 4.03 11.09 -6.86
CA SER A 120 2.89 12.01 -6.84
C SER A 120 1.60 11.37 -6.31
N GLY A 121 1.42 10.06 -6.51
CA GLY A 121 0.24 9.31 -6.06
C GLY A 121 0.40 8.54 -4.75
N LEU A 122 1.60 8.48 -4.19
CA LEU A 122 1.91 7.65 -3.02
C LEU A 122 2.23 8.49 -1.79
N SER A 123 2.06 7.89 -0.62
CA SER A 123 2.71 8.39 0.59
C SER A 123 4.22 8.12 0.53
N THR A 124 4.99 8.72 1.43
CA THR A 124 6.41 8.35 1.62
C THR A 124 6.57 6.85 1.87
N ARG A 125 5.68 6.25 2.66
CA ARG A 125 5.69 4.80 2.94
C ARG A 125 5.46 3.99 1.67
N GLY A 126 4.39 4.28 0.93
CA GLY A 126 4.04 3.56 -0.28
C GLY A 126 5.11 3.68 -1.37
N TYR A 127 5.73 4.87 -1.51
CA TYR A 127 6.84 5.07 -2.44
C TYR A 127 8.08 4.24 -2.05
N ILE A 128 8.45 4.22 -0.76
CA ILE A 128 9.57 3.41 -0.27
C ILE A 128 9.27 1.92 -0.48
N GLN A 129 8.08 1.43 -0.15
CA GLN A 129 7.71 0.04 -0.37
C GLN A 129 7.73 -0.33 -1.86
N SER A 130 7.12 0.49 -2.72
CA SER A 130 7.09 0.28 -4.18
C SER A 130 8.50 0.18 -4.77
N THR A 131 9.35 1.17 -4.51
CA THR A 131 10.73 1.18 -5.04
C THR A 131 11.58 0.06 -4.42
N THR A 132 11.34 -0.29 -3.16
CA THR A 132 12.01 -1.43 -2.52
C THR A 132 11.60 -2.75 -3.17
N ILE A 133 10.31 -2.95 -3.48
CA ILE A 133 9.81 -4.11 -4.23
C ILE A 133 10.55 -4.24 -5.57
N MET A 134 10.63 -3.14 -6.33
CA MET A 134 11.36 -3.12 -7.61
C MET A 134 12.81 -3.58 -7.46
N THR A 135 13.49 -3.15 -6.39
CA THR A 135 14.88 -3.55 -6.14
C THR A 135 15.03 -5.03 -5.75
N LEU A 136 13.97 -5.73 -5.34
CA LEU A 136 14.04 -7.16 -5.02
C LEU A 136 14.28 -8.01 -6.29
N GLU A 137 13.93 -7.51 -7.47
CA GLU A 137 14.27 -8.17 -8.73
C GLU A 137 15.77 -8.43 -8.85
N LYS A 138 16.63 -7.56 -8.29
CA LYS A 138 18.08 -7.81 -8.30
C LYS A 138 18.46 -9.04 -7.48
N ILE A 139 17.81 -9.25 -6.33
CA ILE A 139 18.02 -10.45 -5.49
C ILE A 139 17.56 -11.70 -6.26
N LEU A 140 16.39 -11.64 -6.89
CA LEU A 140 15.91 -12.74 -7.73
C LEU A 140 16.82 -13.01 -8.92
N GLN A 141 17.40 -11.97 -9.53
CA GLN A 141 18.36 -12.12 -10.62
C GLN A 141 19.58 -12.93 -10.17
N ASP A 142 20.12 -12.62 -8.99
CA ASP A 142 21.29 -13.30 -8.45
C ASP A 142 20.97 -14.74 -8.05
N MET A 143 19.74 -15.02 -7.59
CA MET A 143 19.29 -16.36 -7.19
C MET A 143 18.91 -17.26 -8.37
N GLU A 144 18.24 -16.71 -9.37
CA GLU A 144 17.62 -17.49 -10.46
C GLU A 144 18.46 -17.49 -11.75
N GLY A 145 19.46 -16.61 -11.86
CA GLY A 145 20.37 -16.52 -12.99
C GLY A 145 19.81 -15.76 -14.21
N PRO A 146 20.66 -15.52 -15.22
CA PRO A 146 20.34 -14.60 -16.33
C PRO A 146 19.49 -15.20 -17.46
N ASN A 147 19.40 -16.54 -17.57
CA ASN A 147 18.83 -17.22 -18.75
C ASN A 147 17.31 -17.43 -18.68
N ARG A 148 16.57 -16.46 -18.15
CA ARG A 148 15.11 -16.52 -18.02
C ARG A 148 14.43 -15.92 -19.25
N ARG A 149 13.25 -16.44 -19.60
CA ARG A 149 12.39 -15.81 -20.64
C ARG A 149 12.05 -14.36 -20.28
N PHE A 150 11.68 -14.12 -19.03
CA PHE A 150 11.48 -12.78 -18.48
C PHE A 150 12.65 -12.49 -17.53
N PRO A 151 13.52 -11.52 -17.85
CA PRO A 151 14.65 -11.18 -17.01
C PRO A 151 14.17 -10.61 -15.68
N ARG A 152 14.96 -10.86 -14.63
CA ARG A 152 14.83 -10.20 -13.34
C ARG A 152 15.58 -8.88 -13.43
N ASP A 153 14.85 -7.80 -13.60
CA ASP A 153 15.39 -6.47 -13.84
C ASP A 153 14.61 -5.45 -12.99
N PRO A 154 15.27 -4.74 -12.04
CA PRO A 154 14.64 -3.69 -11.24
C PRO A 154 14.03 -2.55 -12.07
N GLU A 155 14.37 -2.45 -13.35
CA GLU A 155 13.89 -1.43 -14.28
C GLU A 155 12.90 -1.99 -15.32
N LEU A 156 12.44 -3.25 -15.18
CA LEU A 156 11.37 -3.84 -15.99
C LEU A 156 9.98 -3.45 -15.47
N TYR A 157 9.76 -2.14 -15.34
CA TYR A 157 8.50 -1.53 -14.93
C TYR A 157 8.07 -0.51 -15.98
N HIS A 158 6.77 -0.42 -16.23
CA HIS A 158 6.19 0.33 -17.32
C HIS A 158 5.38 1.51 -16.79
N VAL A 159 5.46 2.65 -17.48
CA VAL A 159 4.60 3.82 -17.25
C VAL A 159 3.61 3.94 -18.39
N SER A 160 2.33 4.03 -18.07
CA SER A 160 1.25 4.32 -19.04
C SER A 160 0.43 5.52 -18.60
N ILE A 161 0.11 6.42 -19.52
CA ILE A 161 -0.79 7.56 -19.33
C ILE A 161 -2.02 7.36 -20.23
N PHE A 162 -3.21 7.54 -19.67
CA PHE A 162 -4.50 7.36 -20.35
C PHE A 162 -5.24 8.70 -20.40
N GLY A 163 -5.48 9.21 -21.61
CA GLY A 163 -6.00 10.56 -21.83
C GLY A 163 -4.94 11.65 -21.62
N THR A 164 -5.40 12.91 -21.56
CA THR A 164 -4.51 14.07 -21.40
C THR A 164 -4.48 14.53 -19.94
N PRO A 165 -3.31 14.63 -19.27
CA PRO A 165 -3.20 15.16 -17.92
C PRO A 165 -3.89 16.52 -17.77
N SER A 166 -4.81 16.60 -16.81
CA SER A 166 -5.69 17.75 -16.65
C SER A 166 -6.14 17.94 -15.21
N THR A 167 -6.45 19.18 -14.83
CA THR A 167 -7.10 19.53 -13.56
C THR A 167 -8.62 19.63 -13.69
N SER A 168 -9.18 19.38 -14.89
CA SER A 168 -10.62 19.51 -15.13
C SER A 168 -11.20 18.38 -15.98
N GLN A 169 -10.38 17.70 -16.77
CA GLN A 169 -10.76 16.54 -17.56
C GLN A 169 -10.37 15.24 -16.86
N THR A 170 -10.93 14.15 -17.36
CA THR A 170 -10.63 12.81 -16.87
C THR A 170 -9.39 12.26 -17.58
N TRP A 171 -8.48 11.71 -16.78
CA TRP A 171 -7.28 11.03 -17.24
C TRP A 171 -6.84 10.01 -16.19
N GLY A 172 -5.87 9.19 -16.53
CA GLY A 172 -5.31 8.22 -15.59
C GLY A 172 -3.89 7.86 -15.92
N TRP A 173 -3.27 7.12 -15.03
CA TRP A 173 -1.95 6.57 -15.25
C TRP A 173 -1.78 5.27 -14.47
N SER A 174 -0.89 4.40 -14.97
CA SER A 174 -0.50 3.20 -14.26
C SER A 174 1.01 3.00 -14.28
N ILE A 175 1.51 2.40 -13.19
CA ILE A 175 2.88 1.88 -13.10
C ILE A 175 2.79 0.40 -12.76
N GLU A 176 3.35 -0.42 -13.64
CA GLU A 176 3.16 -1.87 -13.59
C GLU A 176 4.44 -2.64 -13.90
N GLY A 177 4.64 -3.76 -13.23
CA GLY A 177 5.72 -4.69 -13.47
C GLY A 177 5.51 -5.98 -12.69
N HIS A 178 6.58 -6.77 -12.56
CA HIS A 178 6.53 -7.93 -11.69
C HIS A 178 6.36 -7.45 -10.23
N HIS A 179 5.36 -8.00 -9.53
CA HIS A 179 5.02 -7.66 -8.14
C HIS A 179 4.57 -6.24 -7.83
N LEU A 180 4.28 -5.41 -8.83
CA LEU A 180 3.73 -4.08 -8.59
C LEU A 180 2.73 -3.74 -9.69
N SER A 181 1.53 -3.30 -9.31
CA SER A 181 0.57 -2.72 -10.24
C SER A 181 -0.24 -1.67 -9.52
N LEU A 182 0.00 -0.41 -9.88
CA LEU A 182 -0.61 0.76 -9.28
C LEU A 182 -1.42 1.48 -10.35
N ASN A 183 -2.71 1.68 -10.12
CA ASN A 183 -3.63 2.26 -11.08
C ASN A 183 -4.28 3.51 -10.48
N PHE A 184 -4.16 4.64 -11.18
CA PHE A 184 -4.76 5.90 -10.78
C PHE A 184 -5.68 6.42 -11.87
N THR A 185 -6.90 6.80 -11.50
CA THR A 185 -7.87 7.47 -12.36
C THR A 185 -8.30 8.76 -11.71
N ILE A 186 -8.04 9.88 -12.37
CA ILE A 186 -8.45 11.22 -11.98
C ILE A 186 -9.73 11.53 -12.77
N ALA A 187 -10.88 11.58 -12.09
CA ALA A 187 -12.16 11.89 -12.70
C ALA A 187 -12.44 13.39 -12.60
N HIS A 188 -12.44 14.08 -13.74
CA HIS A 188 -12.76 15.52 -13.89
C HIS A 188 -11.99 16.45 -12.94
N GLY A 189 -10.78 16.05 -12.56
CA GLY A 189 -9.96 16.75 -11.58
C GLY A 189 -10.56 16.92 -10.18
N LYS A 190 -11.62 16.17 -9.84
CA LYS A 190 -12.37 16.30 -8.58
C LYS A 190 -12.33 15.06 -7.69
N ALA A 191 -12.10 13.90 -8.29
CA ALA A 191 -12.05 12.64 -7.56
C ALA A 191 -10.94 11.78 -8.13
N ILE A 192 -10.32 10.98 -7.26
CA ILE A 192 -9.24 10.07 -7.63
C ILE A 192 -9.64 8.68 -7.14
N SER A 193 -9.55 7.68 -8.04
CA SER A 193 -9.46 6.28 -7.64
C SER A 193 -8.00 5.84 -7.75
N ALA A 194 -7.49 5.19 -6.71
CA ALA A 194 -6.15 4.61 -6.68
C ALA A 194 -6.19 3.06 -6.70
N THR A 195 -7.23 2.49 -7.32
CA THR A 195 -7.52 1.05 -7.30
C THR A 195 -7.72 0.49 -8.73
N PRO A 196 -7.38 -0.79 -8.99
CA PRO A 196 -6.78 -1.76 -8.06
C PRO A 196 -5.34 -1.40 -7.70
N HIS A 197 -4.96 -1.67 -6.45
CA HIS A 197 -3.65 -1.36 -5.89
C HIS A 197 -2.97 -2.65 -5.43
N PHE A 198 -1.97 -3.11 -6.18
CA PHE A 198 -1.28 -4.35 -5.92
C PHE A 198 0.18 -4.11 -5.54
N MET A 199 0.61 -4.74 -4.43
CA MET A 199 2.00 -4.85 -4.02
C MET A 199 2.31 -6.30 -3.66
N GLY A 200 3.34 -6.86 -4.28
CA GLY A 200 3.87 -8.18 -3.97
C GLY A 200 5.34 -8.11 -3.58
N THR A 201 5.85 -9.14 -2.91
CA THR A 201 7.28 -9.27 -2.62
C THR A 201 7.75 -10.68 -2.86
N ASN A 202 8.88 -10.82 -3.53
CA ASN A 202 9.60 -12.07 -3.64
C ASN A 202 11.11 -11.76 -3.66
N PRO A 203 11.87 -12.16 -2.63
CA PRO A 203 11.41 -12.85 -1.42
C PRO A 203 10.59 -11.95 -0.47
N ALA A 204 9.70 -12.56 0.32
CA ALA A 204 8.98 -11.87 1.41
C ALA A 204 9.94 -11.40 2.51
N LEU A 205 10.84 -12.28 2.93
CA LEU A 205 11.96 -12.02 3.81
C LEU A 205 13.27 -12.37 3.09
N VAL A 206 14.18 -11.41 3.00
CA VAL A 206 15.53 -11.64 2.48
C VAL A 206 16.33 -12.43 3.53
N LYS A 207 16.63 -13.69 3.25
CA LYS A 207 17.27 -14.60 4.22
C LYS A 207 18.81 -14.50 4.24
N GLU A 208 19.41 -14.03 3.16
CA GLU A 208 20.86 -14.05 2.93
C GLU A 208 21.35 -12.80 2.17
N GLY A 209 22.67 -12.61 2.12
CA GLY A 209 23.30 -11.50 1.41
C GLY A 209 23.25 -10.16 2.15
N PRO A 210 23.69 -9.06 1.49
CA PRO A 210 23.86 -7.74 2.12
C PRO A 210 22.56 -7.11 2.65
N ARG A 211 21.40 -7.55 2.13
CA ARG A 211 20.06 -7.04 2.51
C ARG A 211 19.31 -8.02 3.43
N LYS A 212 20.00 -8.98 4.04
CA LYS A 212 19.41 -9.94 4.98
C LYS A 212 18.58 -9.24 6.06
N GLY A 213 17.38 -9.76 6.32
CA GLY A 213 16.43 -9.21 7.28
C GLY A 213 15.44 -8.19 6.71
N LEU A 214 15.61 -7.78 5.45
CA LEU A 214 14.61 -6.94 4.77
C LEU A 214 13.30 -7.72 4.57
N GLN A 215 12.19 -7.14 5.04
CA GLN A 215 10.83 -7.60 4.81
C GLN A 215 9.98 -6.36 4.47
N VAL A 216 9.55 -6.24 3.22
CA VAL A 216 8.97 -4.98 2.72
C VAL A 216 7.51 -4.81 3.16
N LEU A 217 6.75 -5.90 3.18
CA LEU A 217 5.35 -5.95 3.60
C LEU A 217 5.20 -6.58 5.00
N ALA A 218 6.09 -6.20 5.92
CA ALA A 218 6.15 -6.78 7.26
C ALA A 218 4.93 -6.42 8.12
N ASP A 219 4.47 -5.17 8.06
CA ASP A 219 3.35 -4.72 8.89
C ASP A 219 2.05 -5.38 8.45
N GLU A 220 1.85 -5.49 7.13
CA GLU A 220 0.70 -6.15 6.50
C GLU A 220 0.57 -7.60 7.00
N GLU A 221 1.67 -8.33 7.19
CA GLU A 221 1.65 -9.68 7.76
C GLU A 221 1.48 -9.68 9.28
N ASN A 222 2.31 -8.89 9.98
CA ASN A 222 2.47 -8.96 11.43
C ASN A 222 1.21 -8.47 12.16
N LEU A 223 0.56 -7.41 11.66
CA LEU A 223 -0.67 -6.89 12.25
C LEU A 223 -1.83 -7.88 12.08
N ALA A 224 -1.97 -8.49 10.90
CA ALA A 224 -3.00 -9.50 10.66
C ALA A 224 -2.83 -10.73 11.54
N ARG A 225 -1.58 -11.18 11.73
CA ARG A 225 -1.25 -12.29 12.63
C ARG A 225 -1.47 -11.91 14.10
N ALA A 226 -1.17 -10.69 14.49
CA ALA A 226 -1.43 -10.18 15.84
C ALA A 226 -2.94 -10.15 16.14
N LEU A 227 -3.77 -9.67 15.20
CA LEU A 227 -5.22 -9.73 15.32
C LEU A 227 -5.68 -11.19 15.47
N LEU A 228 -5.22 -12.10 14.62
CA LEU A 228 -5.57 -13.52 14.69
C LEU A 228 -5.27 -14.14 16.06
N HIS A 229 -4.09 -13.88 16.62
CA HIS A 229 -3.67 -14.40 17.93
C HIS A 229 -4.39 -13.75 19.11
N SER A 230 -4.94 -12.55 18.92
CA SER A 230 -5.75 -11.89 19.94
C SER A 230 -7.17 -12.47 20.07
N LEU A 231 -7.63 -13.29 19.09
CA LEU A 231 -8.98 -13.83 19.06
C LEU A 231 -9.19 -14.91 20.12
N LYS A 232 -10.31 -14.81 20.87
CA LYS A 232 -10.76 -15.89 21.77
C LYS A 232 -11.11 -17.14 20.96
N PRO A 233 -11.13 -18.36 21.56
CA PRO A 233 -11.42 -19.59 20.82
C PRO A 233 -12.70 -19.56 19.96
N ALA A 234 -13.79 -18.97 20.47
CA ALA A 234 -15.04 -18.83 19.73
C ALA A 234 -14.93 -17.83 18.55
N GLN A 235 -14.15 -16.77 18.70
CA GLN A 235 -13.88 -15.78 17.66
C GLN A 235 -12.96 -16.37 16.57
N LEU A 236 -11.90 -17.05 16.99
CA LEU A 236 -10.94 -17.71 16.10
C LEU A 236 -11.64 -18.74 15.20
N LYS A 237 -12.61 -19.49 15.75
CA LYS A 237 -13.44 -20.43 14.96
C LYS A 237 -14.25 -19.75 13.85
N LYS A 238 -14.64 -18.48 14.02
CA LYS A 238 -15.32 -17.69 12.97
C LYS A 238 -14.33 -17.14 11.95
N ALA A 239 -13.17 -16.68 12.41
CA ALA A 239 -12.13 -16.10 11.54
C ALA A 239 -11.46 -17.15 10.64
N LEU A 240 -11.24 -18.37 11.14
CA LEU A 240 -10.63 -19.46 10.37
C LEU A 240 -11.65 -20.07 9.40
N ILE A 241 -11.54 -19.73 8.12
CA ILE A 241 -12.46 -20.19 7.08
C ILE A 241 -11.91 -21.37 6.26
N GLY A 242 -10.66 -21.79 6.52
CA GLY A 242 -10.06 -22.98 5.92
C GLY A 242 -8.67 -23.29 6.47
N ASN A 243 -8.30 -24.58 6.53
CA ASN A 243 -7.00 -25.01 7.06
C ASN A 243 -5.85 -24.94 6.03
N LYS A 244 -6.18 -24.67 4.76
CA LYS A 244 -5.22 -24.59 3.66
C LYS A 244 -5.44 -23.27 2.95
N ALA A 245 -4.39 -22.46 2.82
CA ALA A 245 -4.41 -21.26 1.99
C ALA A 245 -4.68 -21.62 0.50
N PRO A 246 -5.31 -20.73 -0.28
CA PRO A 246 -5.39 -20.89 -1.73
C PRO A 246 -3.98 -20.93 -2.38
N GLY A 247 -3.89 -21.08 -3.70
CA GLY A 247 -2.60 -21.02 -4.41
C GLY A 247 -2.13 -19.60 -4.73
N ASP A 248 -3.04 -18.64 -4.67
CA ASP A 248 -2.89 -17.21 -4.92
C ASP A 248 -4.09 -16.48 -4.26
N ILE A 249 -4.10 -15.14 -4.24
CA ILE A 249 -5.27 -14.33 -3.89
C ILE A 249 -6.45 -14.67 -4.82
N PHE A 250 -7.69 -14.61 -4.31
CA PHE A 250 -8.84 -15.09 -5.08
C PHE A 250 -9.17 -14.20 -6.27
N THR A 251 -8.96 -12.88 -6.14
CA THR A 251 -9.30 -11.94 -7.21
C THR A 251 -8.24 -11.83 -8.30
N ALA A 252 -7.03 -12.36 -8.07
CA ALA A 252 -5.91 -12.33 -9.01
C ALA A 252 -5.84 -10.99 -9.76
N ALA A 253 -5.81 -11.02 -11.10
CA ALA A 253 -5.81 -9.85 -11.98
C ALA A 253 -7.19 -9.57 -12.61
N GLU A 254 -8.29 -9.99 -11.97
CA GLU A 254 -9.63 -9.76 -12.50
C GLU A 254 -9.88 -8.26 -12.72
N GLN A 255 -10.47 -7.91 -13.86
CA GLN A 255 -10.74 -6.49 -14.19
C GLN A 255 -11.83 -5.91 -13.27
N THR A 256 -12.83 -6.71 -12.91
CA THR A 256 -13.94 -6.33 -12.05
C THR A 256 -14.10 -7.39 -10.97
N VAL A 257 -14.31 -6.96 -9.74
CA VAL A 257 -14.52 -7.86 -8.60
C VAL A 257 -15.87 -7.60 -7.96
N SER A 258 -16.41 -8.64 -7.33
CA SER A 258 -17.58 -8.58 -6.47
C SER A 258 -17.20 -9.08 -5.08
N PRO A 259 -17.97 -8.75 -4.03
CA PRO A 259 -17.73 -9.29 -2.71
C PRO A 259 -17.60 -10.82 -2.74
N LEU A 260 -16.53 -11.33 -2.12
CA LEU A 260 -16.38 -12.76 -1.89
C LEU A 260 -17.43 -13.22 -0.88
N GLU A 261 -17.66 -14.53 -0.81
CA GLU A 261 -18.61 -15.14 0.13
C GLU A 261 -18.40 -14.59 1.55
N ASN A 262 -19.48 -14.17 2.20
CA ASN A 262 -19.50 -13.48 3.48
C ASN A 262 -19.12 -14.41 4.66
N LYS A 263 -17.84 -14.79 4.69
CA LYS A 263 -17.20 -15.65 5.69
C LYS A 263 -16.09 -14.89 6.40
N GLY A 264 -15.98 -15.16 7.70
CA GLY A 264 -14.99 -14.56 8.59
C GLY A 264 -15.65 -14.15 9.91
N ILE A 265 -14.87 -13.52 10.79
CA ILE A 265 -15.41 -12.84 11.97
C ILE A 265 -15.81 -11.42 11.60
N ALA A 266 -17.03 -11.01 11.95
CA ALA A 266 -17.49 -9.64 11.79
C ALA A 266 -16.88 -8.72 12.85
N ALA A 267 -16.64 -7.45 12.52
CA ALA A 267 -16.14 -6.45 13.45
C ALA A 267 -17.10 -6.20 14.62
N SER A 268 -18.40 -6.48 14.46
CA SER A 268 -19.40 -6.47 15.55
C SER A 268 -19.14 -7.54 16.62
N ASP A 269 -18.44 -8.62 16.27
CA ASP A 269 -18.09 -9.72 17.18
C ASP A 269 -16.72 -9.51 17.85
N LEU A 270 -16.02 -8.42 17.53
CA LEU A 270 -14.72 -8.06 18.09
C LEU A 270 -14.89 -7.14 19.32
N ASN A 271 -13.99 -7.28 20.29
CA ASN A 271 -13.87 -6.28 21.35
C ASN A 271 -13.19 -5.01 20.81
N TRP A 272 -13.17 -3.93 21.60
CA TRP A 272 -12.64 -2.65 21.13
C TRP A 272 -11.19 -2.74 20.65
N HIS A 273 -10.28 -3.37 21.41
CA HIS A 273 -8.86 -3.50 21.01
C HIS A 273 -8.71 -4.30 19.71
N GLN A 274 -9.49 -5.37 19.55
CA GLN A 274 -9.47 -6.17 18.32
C GLN A 274 -9.99 -5.39 17.11
N LYS A 275 -11.00 -4.54 17.32
CA LYS A 275 -11.51 -3.65 16.29
C LYS A 275 -10.48 -2.57 15.92
N GLU A 276 -9.77 -2.02 16.89
CA GLU A 276 -8.63 -1.12 16.62
C GLU A 276 -7.56 -1.83 15.79
N SER A 277 -7.16 -3.06 16.15
CA SER A 277 -6.20 -3.83 15.33
C SER A 277 -6.72 -4.13 13.92
N LEU A 278 -8.02 -4.39 13.75
CA LEU A 278 -8.62 -4.57 12.43
C LEU A 278 -8.51 -3.30 11.57
N LEU A 279 -8.80 -2.14 12.16
CA LEU A 279 -8.69 -0.85 11.48
C LEU A 279 -7.23 -0.49 11.19
N GLU A 280 -6.30 -0.81 12.10
CA GLU A 280 -4.86 -0.60 11.89
C GLU A 280 -4.34 -1.39 10.66
N ILE A 281 -4.84 -2.60 10.42
CA ILE A 281 -4.51 -3.36 9.21
C ILE A 281 -5.06 -2.65 7.97
N ILE A 282 -6.31 -2.16 7.99
CA ILE A 282 -6.91 -1.43 6.87
C ILE A 282 -6.10 -0.15 6.57
N GLU A 283 -5.81 0.64 7.60
CA GLU A 283 -5.00 1.86 7.49
C GLU A 283 -3.61 1.57 6.93
N THR A 284 -3.01 0.42 7.25
CA THR A 284 -1.68 0.03 6.71
C THR A 284 -1.67 0.00 5.18
N TYR A 285 -2.76 -0.45 4.56
CA TYR A 285 -2.91 -0.48 3.10
C TYR A 285 -3.31 0.89 2.53
N LEU A 286 -4.24 1.58 3.19
CA LEU A 286 -4.69 2.90 2.73
C LEU A 286 -3.56 3.93 2.80
N HIS A 287 -2.65 3.82 3.76
CA HIS A 287 -1.48 4.69 3.87
C HIS A 287 -0.36 4.35 2.86
N HIS A 288 -0.58 3.46 1.89
CA HIS A 288 0.29 3.38 0.70
C HIS A 288 0.09 4.59 -0.23
N VAL A 289 -1.13 5.13 -0.29
CA VAL A 289 -1.45 6.31 -1.11
C VAL A 289 -1.33 7.61 -0.29
N ARG A 290 -1.42 8.75 -0.97
CA ARG A 290 -1.45 10.08 -0.36
C ARG A 290 -2.51 10.15 0.78
N PRO A 291 -2.22 10.79 1.93
CA PRO A 291 -3.15 10.87 3.06
C PRO A 291 -4.55 11.37 2.68
N GLU A 292 -4.61 12.34 1.77
CA GLU A 292 -5.87 12.91 1.27
C GLU A 292 -6.76 11.85 0.61
N LEU A 293 -6.17 10.84 -0.05
CA LEU A 293 -6.88 9.73 -0.66
C LEU A 293 -7.22 8.63 0.36
N ALA A 294 -6.32 8.38 1.30
CA ALA A 294 -6.55 7.45 2.40
C ALA A 294 -7.75 7.89 3.27
N ASP A 295 -7.81 9.19 3.61
CA ASP A 295 -8.89 9.79 4.39
C ASP A 295 -10.24 9.66 3.68
N GLN A 296 -10.29 9.84 2.35
CA GLN A 296 -11.53 9.63 1.56
C GLN A 296 -12.04 8.19 1.64
N GLU A 297 -11.13 7.22 1.57
CA GLU A 297 -11.51 5.81 1.64
C GLU A 297 -11.92 5.42 3.07
N LEU A 298 -11.23 5.93 4.09
CA LEU A 298 -11.63 5.75 5.50
C LEU A 298 -13.03 6.34 5.76
N GLU A 299 -13.35 7.51 5.23
CA GLU A 299 -14.71 8.08 5.31
C GLU A 299 -15.75 7.23 4.58
N SER A 300 -15.40 6.65 3.42
CA SER A 300 -16.26 5.72 2.69
C SER A 300 -16.56 4.47 3.53
N ILE A 301 -15.53 3.90 4.17
CA ILE A 301 -15.63 2.73 5.04
C ILE A 301 -16.47 3.04 6.28
N ASP A 302 -16.26 4.18 6.93
CA ASP A 302 -17.04 4.59 8.11
C ASP A 302 -18.53 4.74 7.76
N ARG A 303 -18.85 5.42 6.65
CA ARG A 303 -20.23 5.55 6.15
C ARG A 303 -20.87 4.23 5.79
N ALA A 304 -20.08 3.26 5.32
CA ALA A 304 -20.55 1.91 5.01
C ALA A 304 -20.75 1.02 6.26
N GLY A 305 -20.32 1.49 7.44
CA GLY A 305 -20.47 0.80 8.72
C GLY A 305 -19.32 -0.15 9.00
N ILE A 306 -18.43 0.24 9.92
CA ILE A 306 -17.28 -0.55 10.37
C ILE A 306 -17.71 -1.91 10.91
N GLU A 307 -18.89 -2.02 11.53
CA GLU A 307 -19.45 -3.26 12.05
C GLU A 307 -19.70 -4.33 10.96
N ASN A 308 -19.82 -3.91 9.69
CA ASN A 308 -20.05 -4.78 8.54
C ASN A 308 -18.74 -5.34 7.94
N ILE A 309 -17.59 -4.94 8.48
CA ILE A 309 -16.29 -5.44 8.04
C ILE A 309 -16.06 -6.85 8.59
N GLN A 310 -15.56 -7.74 7.75
CA GLN A 310 -15.18 -9.09 8.13
C GLN A 310 -13.68 -9.34 7.96
N PHE A 311 -13.10 -10.05 8.92
CA PHE A 311 -11.75 -10.59 8.86
C PHE A 311 -11.80 -12.11 8.69
N ALA A 312 -11.10 -12.66 7.70
CA ALA A 312 -11.01 -14.08 7.47
C ALA A 312 -9.57 -14.54 7.25
N TRP A 313 -9.27 -15.75 7.71
CA TRP A 313 -7.95 -16.36 7.66
C TRP A 313 -8.01 -17.79 7.13
N MET A 314 -7.01 -18.17 6.33
CA MET A 314 -6.80 -19.52 5.84
C MET A 314 -5.35 -19.94 5.96
N GLY A 315 -5.10 -21.22 6.25
CA GLY A 315 -3.74 -21.78 6.33
C GLY A 315 -3.16 -21.73 7.73
N GLY A 316 -1.82 -21.78 7.81
CA GLY A 316 -1.13 -21.79 9.11
C GLY A 316 -1.14 -20.43 9.80
N LYS A 317 -0.78 -20.42 11.08
CA LYS A 317 -0.99 -19.27 11.98
C LYS A 317 0.31 -18.73 12.53
N GLU A 318 1.38 -19.49 12.39
CA GLU A 318 2.70 -19.12 12.88
C GLU A 318 3.52 -18.46 11.77
N VAL A 319 4.53 -17.68 12.18
CA VAL A 319 5.45 -17.04 11.23
C VAL A 319 6.14 -18.12 10.39
N GLY A 320 6.16 -17.94 9.07
CA GLY A 320 6.71 -18.89 8.12
C GLY A 320 5.74 -19.97 7.66
N ASP A 321 4.52 -20.02 8.20
CA ASP A 321 3.47 -20.86 7.63
C ASP A 321 2.88 -20.23 6.36
N ALA A 322 2.53 -21.09 5.39
CA ALA A 322 1.73 -20.67 4.23
C ALA A 322 0.33 -20.24 4.68
N HIS A 323 -0.07 -19.02 4.34
CA HIS A 323 -1.32 -18.44 4.82
C HIS A 323 -1.92 -17.45 3.82
N TYR A 324 -3.20 -17.17 4.03
CA TYR A 324 -3.98 -16.15 3.35
C TYR A 324 -4.87 -15.47 4.38
N TYR A 325 -5.07 -14.17 4.23
CA TYR A 325 -6.14 -13.47 4.92
C TYR A 325 -6.83 -12.48 4.00
N ARG A 326 -8.05 -12.11 4.38
CA ARG A 326 -8.76 -11.00 3.77
C ARG A 326 -9.50 -10.17 4.79
N ILE A 327 -9.65 -8.90 4.46
CA ILE A 327 -10.56 -7.98 5.12
C ILE A 327 -11.52 -7.47 4.07
N GLN A 328 -12.83 -7.61 4.30
CA GLN A 328 -13.85 -7.21 3.36
C GLN A 328 -14.92 -6.40 4.07
N GLY A 329 -15.20 -5.20 3.56
CA GLY A 329 -16.35 -4.39 3.95
C GLY A 329 -17.41 -4.37 2.84
N PRO A 330 -18.45 -3.52 2.96
CA PRO A 330 -19.44 -3.36 1.90
C PRO A 330 -18.92 -2.70 0.61
N THR A 331 -17.82 -1.93 0.70
CA THR A 331 -17.28 -1.13 -0.40
C THR A 331 -15.96 -1.69 -0.97
N PHE A 332 -15.19 -2.43 -0.17
CA PHE A 332 -13.82 -2.80 -0.50
C PHE A 332 -13.50 -4.26 -0.18
N LEU A 333 -12.41 -4.74 -0.79
CA LEU A 333 -11.75 -6.00 -0.47
C LEU A 333 -10.24 -5.79 -0.39
N LEU A 334 -9.67 -6.27 0.71
CA LEU A 334 -8.23 -6.44 0.92
C LEU A 334 -7.94 -7.93 0.94
N GLU A 335 -7.01 -8.38 0.11
CA GLU A 335 -6.48 -9.75 0.16
C GLU A 335 -4.97 -9.75 0.35
N TYR A 336 -4.50 -10.74 1.09
CA TYR A 336 -3.08 -11.01 1.30
C TYR A 336 -2.84 -12.51 1.27
N ASP A 337 -1.80 -12.94 0.59
CA ASP A 337 -1.25 -14.27 0.74
C ASP A 337 0.26 -14.26 0.95
N ASN A 338 0.76 -15.35 1.52
CA ASN A 338 2.17 -15.69 1.48
C ASN A 338 2.31 -17.21 1.45
N ILE A 339 2.42 -17.77 0.24
CA ILE A 339 2.27 -19.22 0.02
C ILE A 339 3.47 -19.80 -0.72
N GLN A 340 3.87 -19.15 -1.81
CA GLN A 340 4.88 -19.70 -2.71
C GLN A 340 6.29 -19.60 -2.09
N ASN A 341 7.25 -20.34 -2.66
CA ASN A 341 8.65 -20.33 -2.22
C ASN A 341 8.84 -20.63 -0.72
N GLY A 342 7.97 -21.48 -0.16
CA GLY A 342 7.97 -21.82 1.26
C GLY A 342 7.51 -20.66 2.14
N ALA A 343 6.34 -20.09 1.82
CA ALA A 343 5.80 -18.89 2.47
C ALA A 343 6.81 -17.73 2.50
N ASN A 344 7.42 -17.47 1.34
CA ASN A 344 8.36 -16.38 1.16
C ASN A 344 8.11 -15.58 -0.12
N HIS A 345 6.85 -15.48 -0.52
CA HIS A 345 6.39 -14.80 -1.72
C HIS A 345 4.98 -14.29 -1.46
N VAL A 346 4.86 -12.98 -1.30
CA VAL A 346 3.64 -12.30 -0.88
C VAL A 346 2.93 -11.70 -2.08
N HIS A 347 1.61 -11.86 -2.14
CA HIS A 347 0.73 -11.03 -2.94
C HIS A 347 -0.26 -10.30 -2.03
N ALA A 348 -0.33 -8.98 -2.15
CA ALA A 348 -1.26 -8.14 -1.41
C ALA A 348 -1.99 -7.18 -2.35
N VAL A 349 -3.31 -7.07 -2.21
CA VAL A 349 -4.12 -6.21 -3.09
C VAL A 349 -5.22 -5.50 -2.32
N TRP A 350 -5.43 -4.23 -2.66
CA TRP A 350 -6.60 -3.45 -2.28
C TRP A 350 -7.49 -3.23 -3.51
N ARG A 351 -8.79 -3.52 -3.36
CA ARG A 351 -9.82 -3.44 -4.39
C ARG A 351 -11.01 -2.62 -3.91
N ASP A 352 -11.55 -1.76 -4.76
CA ASP A 352 -12.86 -1.14 -4.57
C ASP A 352 -13.85 -1.80 -5.53
N PHE A 353 -14.95 -2.36 -5.00
CA PHE A 353 -15.93 -3.11 -5.80
C PHE A 353 -16.59 -2.27 -6.91
N LYS A 354 -16.63 -0.95 -6.75
CA LYS A 354 -17.28 -0.03 -7.69
C LYS A 354 -16.27 0.92 -8.35
N ASN A 355 -15.22 1.32 -7.65
CA ASN A 355 -14.27 2.33 -8.11
C ASN A 355 -12.94 1.78 -8.63
N ASP A 356 -12.71 0.47 -8.70
CA ASP A 356 -11.60 -0.06 -9.48
C ASP A 356 -11.59 0.58 -10.87
N PHE A 357 -10.47 1.20 -11.26
CA PHE A 357 -10.30 2.00 -12.48
C PHE A 357 -11.23 3.22 -12.60
N GLY A 358 -11.69 3.75 -11.47
CA GLY A 358 -12.59 4.91 -11.38
C GLY A 358 -13.98 4.68 -11.95
N ARG A 359 -14.45 3.44 -12.13
CA ARG A 359 -15.71 3.16 -12.85
C ARG A 359 -16.94 3.89 -12.30
N ASP A 360 -17.18 3.88 -10.98
CA ASP A 360 -18.33 4.59 -10.41
C ASP A 360 -18.16 6.11 -10.47
N LEU A 361 -16.93 6.62 -10.31
CA LEU A 361 -16.64 8.05 -10.51
C LEU A 361 -17.01 8.51 -11.93
N LEU A 362 -16.70 7.70 -12.93
CA LEU A 362 -17.07 7.95 -14.32
C LEU A 362 -18.59 7.86 -14.51
N LYS A 363 -19.25 6.85 -13.92
CA LYS A 363 -20.71 6.69 -13.99
C LYS A 363 -21.44 7.87 -13.34
N TRP A 364 -21.00 8.30 -12.15
CA TRP A 364 -21.55 9.46 -11.48
C TRP A 364 -21.43 10.71 -12.35
N HIS A 365 -20.29 10.89 -13.03
CA HIS A 365 -20.11 12.01 -13.95
C HIS A 365 -21.13 12.00 -15.10
N TYR A 366 -21.25 10.88 -15.83
CA TYR A 366 -22.21 10.77 -16.94
C TYR A 366 -23.66 11.05 -16.53
N GLN A 367 -23.99 10.88 -15.25
CA GLN A 367 -25.33 11.09 -14.71
C GLN A 367 -25.57 12.50 -14.19
N ASN A 368 -24.51 13.24 -13.81
CA ASN A 368 -24.65 14.48 -13.02
C ASN A 368 -23.95 15.71 -13.62
N VAL A 369 -23.21 15.57 -14.71
CA VAL A 369 -22.57 16.70 -15.40
C VAL A 369 -23.16 16.85 -16.80
N ALA A 370 -23.63 18.05 -17.13
CA ALA A 370 -24.14 18.36 -18.47
C ALA A 370 -23.00 18.26 -19.50
N HIS A 371 -23.23 17.52 -20.58
CA HIS A 371 -22.29 17.26 -21.67
C HIS A 371 -22.53 18.17 -22.87
#